data_AF-A0A1C6KHS2-F1
#
_entry.id   AF-A0A1C6KHS2-F1
#
_cell.length_a   1.000
_cell.length_b   1.000
_cell.length_c   1.000
_cell.angle_alpha   90.00
_cell.angle_beta   90.00
_cell.angle_gamma   90.00
#
_symmetry.space_group_name_H-M   'P 1'
#
loop_
_entity.id
_entity.type
_entity.pdbx_description
1 polymer ?
#
loop_
_entity_poly.entity_id
_entity_poly.type
_entity_poly.pdbx_seq_one_letter_code
_entity_poly.pdbx_strand_id
1 'polypeptide(L)'
;MNNHKLRRYYLEKDYNCAETILRAANEEYHLGLNEDSFRLVSGFGGGMGCGGTCGALSSAMAVISMFLVEERAHATEGFKEKCANFCQTFERELGSTKCSVLKEKYTQEDSRCYKTVEISYRLLENFLAAEGLIEAECKEVTVSPEDITRVKALGFLHNKGTDCFNGRIITRNGKITAAESAKIAEAAEKYGDGHVALTTRLTIEVTGIPYENIEPFRECVAEAGLETGGTGSKVRPVVSCKGTTCQYGLCDTFALADRIHTRFYKGYHEVKLPHKFKIAVGGCPNNCVKPDLNDFGIIGQSIPANDADNCKGCKSCVVVDACPVSAAAVEDGTVRIPEEECNNCGRCTSKCPFDAVTEETKGFKAVIGGRWGKRTAEGRELGKIFKSEEEVLEVLEKAILLFREQGITGERFSDTIERLGFENVEAQLLGNELLERKDEIINAQVHLKGGATC
;
A
#
# COMPACT_ATOMS: atom_id res chain seq x y z
N MET A 1 -18.53 -8.55 -14.32
CA MET A 1 -19.94 -8.11 -14.27
C MET A 1 -20.62 -8.32 -15.62
N ASN A 2 -21.85 -8.83 -15.60
CA ASN A 2 -22.77 -8.95 -16.75
C ASN A 2 -23.28 -7.59 -17.28
N ASN A 3 -22.37 -6.61 -17.37
CA ASN A 3 -22.66 -5.21 -17.75
C ASN A 3 -23.36 -5.13 -19.12
N HIS A 4 -23.08 -6.08 -20.00
CA HIS A 4 -23.72 -6.19 -21.31
C HIS A 4 -25.24 -6.41 -21.22
N LYS A 5 -25.74 -7.23 -20.28
CA LYS A 5 -27.19 -7.51 -20.16
C LYS A 5 -27.95 -6.30 -19.62
N LEU A 6 -27.41 -5.67 -18.57
CA LEU A 6 -27.99 -4.45 -17.99
C LEU A 6 -27.99 -3.31 -19.01
N ARG A 7 -26.89 -3.12 -19.75
CA ARG A 7 -26.79 -2.13 -20.82
C ARG A 7 -27.81 -2.40 -21.93
N ARG A 8 -27.92 -3.65 -22.38
CA ARG A 8 -28.88 -4.07 -23.40
C ARG A 8 -30.31 -3.77 -22.97
N TYR A 9 -30.71 -4.14 -21.76
CA TYR A 9 -32.09 -3.92 -21.31
C TYR A 9 -32.37 -2.44 -20.99
N TYR A 10 -31.46 -1.75 -20.31
CA TYR A 10 -31.71 -0.39 -19.85
C TYR A 10 -31.44 0.68 -20.91
N LEU A 11 -30.35 0.58 -21.67
CA LEU A 11 -29.96 1.62 -22.63
C LEU A 11 -30.46 1.31 -24.04
N GLU A 12 -30.36 0.05 -24.50
CA GLU A 12 -30.70 -0.30 -25.89
C GLU A 12 -32.18 -0.65 -26.08
N LYS A 13 -32.79 -1.32 -25.10
CA LYS A 13 -34.21 -1.71 -25.12
C LYS A 13 -35.12 -0.74 -24.37
N ASP A 14 -34.54 0.29 -23.76
CA ASP A 14 -35.24 1.36 -23.07
C ASP A 14 -36.19 0.92 -21.94
N TYR A 15 -35.91 -0.21 -21.29
CA TYR A 15 -36.69 -0.65 -20.14
C TYR A 15 -36.38 0.21 -18.90
N ASN A 16 -37.36 0.34 -18.00
CA ASN A 16 -37.12 1.05 -16.76
C ASN A 16 -36.22 0.27 -15.79
N CYS A 17 -35.86 0.89 -14.66
CA CYS A 17 -34.91 0.32 -13.72
C CYS A 17 -35.42 -0.97 -13.04
N ALA A 18 -36.72 -1.11 -12.81
CA ALA A 18 -37.30 -2.32 -12.23
C ALA A 18 -37.34 -3.46 -13.26
N GLU A 19 -37.86 -3.18 -14.46
CA GLU A 19 -37.90 -4.15 -15.57
C GLU A 19 -36.51 -4.68 -15.92
N THR A 20 -35.51 -3.80 -15.95
CA THR A 20 -34.13 -4.17 -16.26
C THR A 20 -33.57 -5.19 -15.27
N ILE A 21 -33.71 -4.93 -13.97
CA ILE A 21 -33.18 -5.84 -12.92
C ILE A 21 -33.84 -7.21 -13.04
N LEU A 22 -35.18 -7.25 -13.16
CA LEU A 22 -35.89 -8.52 -13.24
C LEU A 22 -35.56 -9.31 -14.51
N ARG A 23 -35.46 -8.62 -15.66
CA ARG A 23 -35.11 -9.26 -16.95
C ARG A 23 -33.68 -9.80 -16.94
N ALA A 24 -32.73 -9.03 -16.42
CA ALA A 24 -31.35 -9.47 -16.30
C ALA A 24 -31.23 -10.69 -15.36
N ALA A 25 -31.88 -10.65 -14.19
CA ALA A 25 -31.87 -11.78 -13.26
C ALA A 25 -32.58 -13.01 -13.82
N ASN A 26 -33.69 -12.84 -14.55
CA ASN A 26 -34.39 -13.95 -15.19
C ASN A 26 -33.53 -14.65 -16.26
N GLU A 27 -32.82 -13.87 -17.07
CA GLU A 27 -31.91 -14.41 -18.07
C GLU A 27 -30.69 -15.09 -17.44
N GLU A 28 -30.17 -14.53 -16.35
CA GLU A 28 -29.00 -15.06 -15.65
C GLU A 28 -29.29 -16.36 -14.90
N TYR A 29 -30.35 -16.34 -14.09
CA TYR A 29 -30.64 -17.41 -13.14
C TYR A 29 -31.78 -18.32 -13.58
N HIS A 30 -32.21 -18.18 -14.84
CA HIS A 30 -33.26 -18.99 -15.45
C HIS A 30 -34.54 -19.07 -14.58
N LEU A 31 -34.99 -17.92 -14.06
CA LEU A 31 -36.10 -17.83 -13.08
C LEU A 31 -37.47 -18.22 -13.66
N GLY A 32 -37.56 -18.58 -14.94
CA GLY A 32 -38.80 -19.01 -15.59
C GLY A 32 -39.85 -17.92 -15.78
N LEU A 33 -39.47 -16.65 -15.63
CA LEU A 33 -40.36 -15.50 -15.76
C LEU A 33 -40.63 -15.20 -17.23
N ASN A 34 -41.85 -14.73 -17.50
CA ASN A 34 -42.33 -14.39 -18.83
C ASN A 34 -42.69 -12.90 -18.93
N GLU A 35 -43.21 -12.48 -20.08
CA GLU A 35 -43.58 -11.06 -20.30
C GLU A 35 -44.64 -10.55 -19.31
N ASP A 36 -45.56 -11.40 -18.84
CA ASP A 36 -46.53 -10.99 -17.83
C ASP A 36 -45.87 -10.74 -16.48
N SER A 37 -44.84 -11.52 -16.12
CA SER A 37 -44.03 -11.27 -14.92
C SER A 37 -43.34 -9.90 -14.97
N PHE A 38 -42.81 -9.50 -16.13
CA PHE A 38 -42.15 -8.19 -16.26
C PHE A 38 -43.15 -7.03 -16.19
N ARG A 39 -44.36 -7.21 -16.73
CA ARG A 39 -45.44 -6.22 -16.62
C ARG A 39 -45.83 -5.91 -15.17
N LEU A 40 -45.69 -6.87 -14.26
CA LEU A 40 -45.96 -6.66 -12.83
C LEU A 40 -45.03 -5.62 -12.20
N VAL A 41 -43.78 -5.51 -12.68
CA VAL A 41 -42.79 -4.57 -12.12
C VAL A 41 -42.68 -3.26 -12.90
N SER A 42 -43.29 -3.16 -14.09
CA SER A 42 -43.25 -1.94 -14.92
C SER A 42 -43.74 -0.69 -14.16
N GLY A 43 -44.68 -0.86 -13.23
CA GLY A 43 -45.20 0.24 -12.38
C GLY A 43 -44.22 0.77 -11.33
N PHE A 44 -43.10 0.09 -11.04
CA PHE A 44 -42.12 0.54 -10.05
C PHE A 44 -41.08 1.54 -10.59
N GLY A 45 -41.08 1.78 -11.92
CA GLY A 45 -40.23 2.77 -12.56
C GLY A 45 -40.38 4.17 -11.95
N GLY A 46 -39.28 4.91 -11.85
CA GLY A 46 -39.28 6.27 -11.29
C GLY A 46 -39.70 6.36 -9.81
N GLY A 47 -39.63 5.24 -9.08
CA GLY A 47 -40.12 5.14 -7.71
C GLY A 47 -41.63 5.24 -7.64
N MET A 48 -42.30 4.39 -8.43
CA MET A 48 -43.76 4.38 -8.61
C MET A 48 -44.32 5.68 -9.19
N GLY A 49 -43.52 6.41 -9.97
CA GLY A 49 -43.88 7.73 -10.52
C GLY A 49 -43.94 8.88 -9.50
N CYS A 50 -43.90 8.60 -8.20
CA CYS A 50 -43.94 9.62 -7.13
C CYS A 50 -42.56 9.91 -6.50
N GLY A 51 -41.49 9.33 -7.04
CA GLY A 51 -40.14 9.46 -6.49
C GLY A 51 -39.93 8.69 -5.18
N GLY A 52 -40.82 7.75 -4.85
CA GLY A 52 -40.75 6.88 -3.67
C GLY A 52 -39.65 5.82 -3.78
N THR A 53 -39.88 4.62 -3.25
CA THR A 53 -38.86 3.55 -3.23
C THR A 53 -38.33 3.24 -4.62
N CYS A 54 -36.99 3.20 -4.78
CA CYS A 54 -36.32 2.96 -6.05
C CYS A 54 -36.84 1.69 -6.74
N GLY A 55 -37.09 1.78 -8.06
CA GLY A 55 -37.55 0.65 -8.86
C GLY A 55 -36.52 -0.48 -8.95
N ALA A 56 -35.22 -0.15 -9.00
CA ALA A 56 -34.14 -1.15 -8.98
C ALA A 56 -34.11 -1.92 -7.65
N LEU A 57 -34.27 -1.23 -6.51
CA LEU A 57 -34.39 -1.86 -5.19
C LEU A 57 -35.63 -2.75 -5.10
N SER A 58 -36.77 -2.23 -5.55
CA SER A 58 -38.06 -2.95 -5.52
C SER A 58 -37.99 -4.25 -6.34
N SER A 59 -37.34 -4.21 -7.50
CA SER A 59 -37.16 -5.41 -8.31
C SER A 59 -36.08 -6.35 -7.77
N ALA A 60 -35.03 -5.84 -7.12
CA ALA A 60 -34.06 -6.69 -6.44
C ALA A 60 -34.74 -7.50 -5.30
N MET A 61 -35.66 -6.88 -4.55
CA MET A 61 -36.50 -7.57 -3.58
C MET A 61 -37.35 -8.68 -4.21
N ALA A 62 -37.89 -8.44 -5.41
CA ALA A 62 -38.65 -9.45 -6.14
C ALA A 62 -37.77 -10.65 -6.52
N VAL A 63 -36.53 -10.41 -6.98
CA VAL A 63 -35.57 -11.50 -7.26
C VAL A 63 -35.21 -12.26 -6.00
N ILE A 64 -34.90 -11.58 -4.89
CA ILE A 64 -34.63 -12.23 -3.59
C ILE A 64 -35.82 -13.12 -3.17
N SER A 65 -37.05 -12.64 -3.40
CA SER A 65 -38.26 -13.42 -3.11
C SER A 65 -38.33 -14.70 -3.95
N MET A 66 -37.96 -14.64 -5.23
CA MET A 66 -37.93 -15.81 -6.12
C MET A 66 -36.95 -16.90 -5.65
N PHE A 67 -35.86 -16.52 -4.96
CA PHE A 67 -34.90 -17.47 -4.43
C PHE A 67 -35.26 -18.03 -3.05
N LEU A 68 -35.96 -17.24 -2.22
CA LEU A 68 -36.15 -17.56 -0.80
C LEU A 68 -37.58 -17.99 -0.44
N VAL A 69 -38.59 -17.63 -1.23
CA VAL A 69 -39.99 -17.88 -0.91
C VAL A 69 -40.53 -19.04 -1.75
N GLU A 70 -40.74 -20.20 -1.11
CA GLU A 70 -41.33 -21.37 -1.76
C GLU A 70 -42.87 -21.26 -1.85
N GLU A 71 -43.54 -21.06 -0.70
CA GLU A 71 -45.01 -20.98 -0.64
C GLU A 71 -45.53 -19.62 -0.17
N ARG A 72 -45.00 -19.10 0.96
CA ARG A 72 -45.44 -17.83 1.55
C ARG A 72 -44.35 -17.17 2.37
N ALA A 73 -44.20 -15.84 2.22
CA ALA A 73 -43.14 -15.06 2.84
C ALA A 73 -43.09 -15.18 4.39
N HIS A 74 -44.24 -15.25 5.06
CA HIS A 74 -44.31 -15.37 6.53
C HIS A 74 -43.83 -16.74 7.06
N ALA A 75 -43.73 -17.76 6.20
CA ALA A 75 -43.22 -19.08 6.57
C ALA A 75 -41.72 -19.23 6.27
N THR A 76 -41.11 -18.31 5.52
CA THR A 76 -39.67 -18.31 5.23
C THR A 76 -38.91 -17.75 6.44
N GLU A 77 -38.11 -18.59 7.09
CA GLU A 77 -37.29 -18.21 8.25
C GLU A 77 -36.31 -17.08 7.90
N GLY A 78 -36.30 -16.03 8.73
CA GLY A 78 -35.36 -14.91 8.59
C GLY A 78 -35.60 -14.00 7.37
N PHE A 79 -36.67 -14.20 6.59
CA PHE A 79 -36.88 -13.49 5.33
C PHE A 79 -37.01 -11.97 5.52
N LYS A 80 -37.70 -11.54 6.58
CA LYS A 80 -37.87 -10.11 6.89
C LYS A 80 -36.54 -9.44 7.24
N GLU A 81 -35.71 -10.12 8.03
CA GLU A 81 -34.38 -9.67 8.43
C GLU A 81 -33.45 -9.58 7.22
N LYS A 82 -33.50 -10.56 6.32
CA LYS A 82 -32.75 -10.59 5.06
C LYS A 82 -33.12 -9.43 4.13
N CYS A 83 -34.43 -9.18 3.93
CA CYS A 83 -34.89 -8.02 3.15
C CYS A 83 -34.46 -6.70 3.79
N ALA A 84 -34.58 -6.57 5.12
CA ALA A 84 -34.15 -5.36 5.83
C ALA A 84 -32.64 -5.11 5.69
N ASN A 85 -31.82 -6.15 5.81
CA ASN A 85 -30.38 -6.07 5.62
C ASN A 85 -30.01 -5.63 4.19
N PHE A 86 -30.66 -6.21 3.18
CA PHE A 86 -30.44 -5.77 1.80
C PHE A 86 -30.82 -4.29 1.60
N CYS A 87 -31.96 -3.85 2.12
CA CYS A 87 -32.36 -2.44 2.05
C CYS A 87 -31.35 -1.51 2.73
N GLN A 88 -30.83 -1.89 3.90
CA GLN A 88 -29.80 -1.11 4.61
C GLN A 88 -28.48 -1.07 3.81
N THR A 89 -28.08 -2.19 3.23
CA THR A 89 -26.90 -2.27 2.36
C THR A 89 -27.08 -1.39 1.13
N PHE A 90 -28.24 -1.47 0.48
CA PHE A 90 -28.58 -0.59 -0.65
C PHE A 90 -28.51 0.89 -0.27
N GLU A 91 -29.11 1.27 0.85
CA GLU A 91 -29.11 2.65 1.33
C GLU A 91 -27.71 3.15 1.70
N ARG A 92 -26.88 2.30 2.32
CA ARG A 92 -25.49 2.63 2.64
C ARG A 92 -24.67 2.90 1.37
N GLU A 93 -24.85 2.08 0.34
CA GLU A 93 -24.05 2.13 -0.88
C GLU A 93 -24.49 3.25 -1.83
N LEU A 94 -25.81 3.44 -1.99
CA LEU A 94 -26.35 4.45 -2.91
C LEU A 94 -26.67 5.78 -2.21
N GLY A 95 -26.75 5.79 -0.88
CA GLY A 95 -27.02 6.96 -0.04
C GLY A 95 -28.51 7.24 0.20
N SER A 96 -29.42 6.52 -0.46
CA SER A 96 -30.87 6.65 -0.25
C SER A 96 -31.61 5.46 -0.86
N THR A 97 -32.80 5.14 -0.34
CA THR A 97 -33.76 4.24 -1.00
C THR A 97 -34.75 4.97 -1.91
N LYS A 98 -34.81 6.32 -1.83
CA LYS A 98 -35.79 7.13 -2.57
C LYS A 98 -35.32 7.47 -3.98
N CYS A 99 -36.15 7.19 -4.97
CA CYS A 99 -35.84 7.43 -6.38
C CYS A 99 -35.62 8.91 -6.69
N SER A 100 -36.33 9.83 -6.03
CA SER A 100 -36.12 11.28 -6.21
C SER A 100 -34.68 11.68 -5.86
N VAL A 101 -34.20 11.26 -4.70
CA VAL A 101 -32.83 11.52 -4.22
C VAL A 101 -31.79 10.87 -5.12
N LEU A 102 -32.03 9.61 -5.51
CA LEU A 102 -31.10 8.89 -6.38
C LEU A 102 -31.03 9.48 -7.78
N LYS A 103 -32.15 9.99 -8.32
CA LYS A 103 -32.18 10.65 -9.63
C LYS A 103 -31.31 11.89 -9.64
N GLU A 104 -31.35 12.71 -8.59
CA GLU A 104 -30.50 13.90 -8.47
C GLU A 104 -29.00 13.52 -8.45
N LYS A 105 -28.66 12.40 -7.81
CA LYS A 105 -27.27 11.96 -7.64
C LYS A 105 -26.70 11.21 -8.85
N TYR A 106 -27.50 10.37 -9.50
CA TYR A 106 -27.01 9.36 -10.45
C TYR A 106 -27.54 9.51 -11.88
N THR A 107 -28.46 10.43 -12.15
CA THR A 107 -28.95 10.63 -13.53
C THR A 107 -27.89 11.35 -14.36
N GLN A 108 -27.52 10.77 -15.50
CA GLN A 108 -26.63 11.35 -16.50
C GLN A 108 -27.36 11.52 -17.83
N GLU A 109 -26.94 12.49 -18.64
CA GLU A 109 -27.61 12.87 -19.90
C GLU A 109 -27.78 11.67 -20.85
N ASP A 110 -26.70 10.90 -21.07
CA ASP A 110 -26.69 9.80 -22.05
C ASP A 110 -27.02 8.41 -21.45
N SER A 111 -27.08 8.29 -20.12
CA SER A 111 -27.25 6.98 -19.47
C SER A 111 -28.32 6.92 -18.39
N ARG A 112 -29.07 8.02 -18.18
CA ARG A 112 -30.13 8.10 -17.16
C ARG A 112 -29.60 7.60 -15.80
N CYS A 113 -30.36 6.78 -15.07
CA CYS A 113 -29.90 6.20 -13.80
C CYS A 113 -29.18 4.85 -13.99
N TYR A 114 -28.48 4.61 -15.10
CA TYR A 114 -27.82 3.33 -15.38
C TYR A 114 -26.87 2.92 -14.25
N LYS A 115 -26.13 3.88 -13.69
CA LYS A 115 -25.21 3.62 -12.57
C LYS A 115 -25.93 3.08 -11.33
N THR A 116 -27.13 3.59 -11.04
CA THR A 116 -27.98 3.05 -9.97
C THR A 116 -28.36 1.61 -10.27
N VAL A 117 -28.76 1.29 -11.50
CA VAL A 117 -29.14 -0.08 -11.91
C VAL A 117 -27.96 -1.03 -11.78
N GLU A 118 -26.77 -0.63 -12.26
CA GLU A 118 -25.53 -1.41 -12.18
C GLU A 118 -25.15 -1.74 -10.73
N ILE A 119 -25.11 -0.74 -9.86
CA ILE A 119 -24.80 -0.92 -8.44
C ILE A 119 -25.85 -1.81 -7.77
N SER A 120 -27.14 -1.55 -8.04
CA SER A 120 -28.25 -2.33 -7.45
C SER A 120 -28.16 -3.81 -7.82
N TYR A 121 -27.85 -4.12 -9.07
CA TYR A 121 -27.70 -5.50 -9.54
C TYR A 121 -26.49 -6.17 -8.90
N ARG A 122 -25.35 -5.48 -8.83
CA ARG A 122 -24.16 -6.00 -8.13
C ARG A 122 -24.43 -6.31 -6.65
N LEU A 123 -25.19 -5.45 -5.96
CA LEU A 123 -25.58 -5.70 -4.57
C LEU A 123 -26.48 -6.93 -4.46
N LEU A 124 -27.41 -7.11 -5.41
CA LEU A 124 -28.25 -8.30 -5.51
C LEU A 124 -27.39 -9.57 -5.68
N GLU A 125 -26.44 -9.58 -6.61
CA GLU A 125 -25.53 -10.71 -6.82
C GLU A 125 -24.74 -11.03 -5.55
N ASN A 126 -24.16 -10.01 -4.90
CA ASN A 126 -23.42 -10.18 -3.65
C ASN A 126 -24.29 -10.76 -2.53
N PHE A 127 -25.54 -10.30 -2.43
CA PHE A 127 -26.49 -10.83 -1.45
C PHE A 127 -26.81 -12.29 -1.73
N LEU A 128 -27.16 -12.64 -2.98
CA LEU A 128 -27.50 -14.02 -3.35
C LEU A 128 -26.30 -14.96 -3.11
N ALA A 129 -25.09 -14.51 -3.42
CA ALA A 129 -23.87 -15.28 -3.18
C ALA A 129 -23.59 -15.47 -1.68
N ALA A 130 -23.77 -14.42 -0.86
CA ALA A 130 -23.58 -14.49 0.59
C ALA A 130 -24.58 -15.42 1.28
N GLU A 131 -25.79 -15.52 0.73
CA GLU A 131 -26.84 -16.45 1.19
C GLU A 131 -26.68 -17.87 0.61
N GLY A 132 -25.66 -18.12 -0.22
CA GLY A 132 -25.42 -19.42 -0.86
C GLY A 132 -26.46 -19.81 -1.91
N LEU A 133 -27.23 -18.83 -2.42
CA LEU A 133 -28.33 -19.03 -3.37
C LEU A 133 -27.85 -19.10 -4.83
N ILE A 134 -26.69 -18.50 -5.09
CA ILE A 134 -25.98 -18.62 -6.36
C ILE A 134 -24.53 -18.98 -6.06
N GLU A 135 -23.88 -19.70 -6.96
CA GLU A 135 -22.42 -19.80 -6.93
C GLU A 135 -21.86 -18.40 -7.19
N ALA A 136 -20.95 -17.93 -6.33
CA ALA A 136 -20.20 -16.73 -6.63
C ALA A 136 -19.47 -16.96 -7.96
N GLU A 137 -19.71 -16.12 -8.96
CA GLU A 137 -19.09 -16.22 -10.29
C GLU A 137 -17.56 -16.21 -10.12
N CYS A 138 -16.95 -17.39 -10.10
CA CYS A 138 -15.50 -17.52 -10.24
C CYS A 138 -15.25 -17.43 -11.74
N LYS A 139 -15.22 -16.21 -12.28
CA LYS A 139 -14.87 -15.99 -13.68
C LYS A 139 -13.53 -16.66 -13.95
N GLU A 140 -13.48 -17.53 -14.96
CA GLU A 140 -12.20 -17.94 -15.51
C GLU A 140 -11.41 -16.68 -15.86
N VAL A 141 -10.18 -16.60 -15.36
CA VAL A 141 -9.29 -15.46 -15.61
C VAL A 141 -9.02 -15.40 -17.11
N THR A 142 -9.46 -14.32 -17.75
CA THR A 142 -9.25 -14.11 -19.20
C THR A 142 -7.95 -13.38 -19.50
N VAL A 143 -7.37 -12.67 -18.51
CA VAL A 143 -6.10 -11.97 -18.69
C VAL A 143 -4.95 -12.96 -18.82
N SER A 144 -4.12 -12.77 -19.84
CA SER A 144 -2.97 -13.64 -20.12
C SER A 144 -1.92 -13.59 -18.98
N PRO A 145 -1.19 -14.69 -18.72
CA PRO A 145 -0.05 -14.68 -17.79
C PRO A 145 1.04 -13.65 -18.17
N GLU A 146 1.24 -13.43 -19.46
CA GLU A 146 2.15 -12.40 -19.99
C GLU A 146 1.70 -11.00 -19.57
N ASP A 147 0.41 -10.69 -19.73
CA ASP A 147 -0.13 -9.39 -19.34
C ASP A 147 -0.14 -9.18 -17.84
N ILE A 148 -0.51 -10.20 -17.06
CA ILE A 148 -0.39 -10.16 -15.59
C ILE A 148 1.05 -9.82 -15.19
N THR A 149 2.03 -10.44 -15.83
CA THR A 149 3.46 -10.17 -15.57
C THR A 149 3.86 -8.75 -15.99
N ARG A 150 3.36 -8.29 -17.14
CA ARG A 150 3.64 -6.95 -17.68
C ARG A 150 3.08 -5.86 -16.77
N VAL A 151 1.80 -5.90 -16.41
CA VAL A 151 1.16 -4.85 -15.58
C VAL A 151 1.64 -4.91 -14.13
N LYS A 152 2.10 -6.09 -13.67
CA LYS A 152 2.81 -6.18 -12.39
C LYS A 152 4.04 -5.28 -12.35
N ALA A 153 4.79 -5.15 -13.44
CA ALA A 153 5.93 -4.22 -13.50
C ALA A 153 5.50 -2.74 -13.40
N LEU A 154 4.26 -2.42 -13.77
CA LEU A 154 3.62 -1.10 -13.69
C LEU A 154 2.99 -0.82 -12.31
N GLY A 155 3.02 -1.78 -11.38
CA GLY A 155 2.46 -1.64 -10.03
C GLY A 155 1.08 -2.26 -9.83
N PHE A 156 0.58 -3.07 -10.77
CA PHE A 156 -0.74 -3.69 -10.69
C PHE A 156 -0.64 -5.15 -10.27
N LEU A 157 -1.17 -5.48 -9.10
CA LEU A 157 -1.12 -6.83 -8.53
C LEU A 157 -2.43 -7.55 -8.82
N HIS A 158 -2.36 -8.68 -9.50
CA HIS A 158 -3.52 -9.46 -9.94
C HIS A 158 -4.31 -10.02 -8.75
N ASN A 159 -5.63 -9.82 -8.78
CA ASN A 159 -6.55 -10.37 -7.81
C ASN A 159 -6.92 -11.80 -8.21
N LYS A 160 -6.57 -12.75 -7.36
CA LYS A 160 -6.69 -14.19 -7.63
C LYS A 160 -8.12 -14.55 -8.07
N GLY A 161 -8.23 -15.23 -9.23
CA GLY A 161 -9.51 -15.71 -9.76
C GLY A 161 -10.40 -14.62 -10.37
N THR A 162 -9.84 -13.45 -10.69
CA THR A 162 -10.57 -12.34 -11.32
C THR A 162 -9.74 -11.71 -12.43
N ASP A 163 -10.33 -10.86 -13.26
CA ASP A 163 -9.60 -10.01 -14.21
C ASP A 163 -9.28 -8.61 -13.62
N CYS A 164 -9.30 -8.50 -12.29
CA CYS A 164 -9.07 -7.26 -11.55
C CYS A 164 -7.67 -7.22 -10.92
N PHE A 165 -7.23 -6.00 -10.60
CA PHE A 165 -5.91 -5.71 -10.05
C PHE A 165 -5.99 -4.69 -8.93
N ASN A 166 -5.05 -4.75 -8.01
CA ASN A 166 -4.77 -3.66 -7.09
C ASN A 166 -3.68 -2.77 -7.69
N GLY A 167 -4.01 -1.51 -7.98
CA GLY A 167 -3.08 -0.52 -8.54
C GLY A 167 -2.33 0.22 -7.44
N ARG A 168 -1.02 0.00 -7.34
CA ARG A 168 -0.17 0.66 -6.33
C ARG A 168 0.34 2.01 -6.80
N ILE A 169 -0.05 3.04 -6.07
CA ILE A 169 0.41 4.42 -6.20
C ILE A 169 1.60 4.66 -5.28
N ILE A 170 2.70 5.16 -5.84
CA ILE A 170 3.91 5.53 -5.11
C ILE A 170 3.70 6.89 -4.44
N THR A 171 3.98 6.96 -3.13
CA THR A 171 3.88 8.17 -2.33
C THR A 171 5.26 8.62 -1.84
N ARG A 172 5.36 9.86 -1.36
CA ARG A 172 6.57 10.41 -0.74
C ARG A 172 6.62 10.05 0.74
N ASN A 173 6.88 8.79 1.05
CA ASN A 173 6.86 8.23 2.42
C ASN A 173 5.50 8.40 3.12
N GLY A 174 4.40 8.16 2.41
CA GLY A 174 3.04 8.36 2.93
C GLY A 174 2.61 9.83 3.02
N LYS A 175 3.45 10.81 2.63
CA LYS A 175 3.05 12.22 2.54
C LYS A 175 2.40 12.51 1.20
N ILE A 176 1.09 12.71 1.22
CA ILE A 176 0.30 13.19 0.10
C ILE A 176 -0.41 14.49 0.49
N THR A 177 -0.67 15.33 -0.49
CA THR A 177 -1.46 16.55 -0.36
C THR A 177 -2.96 16.21 -0.35
N ALA A 178 -3.79 17.15 0.10
CA ALA A 178 -5.24 17.00 0.01
C ALA A 178 -5.73 16.82 -1.44
N ALA A 179 -5.11 17.52 -2.39
CA ALA A 179 -5.43 17.41 -3.81
C ALA A 179 -5.09 16.01 -4.37
N GLU A 180 -3.92 15.47 -4.04
CA GLU A 180 -3.56 14.09 -4.40
C GLU A 180 -4.50 13.08 -3.75
N SER A 181 -4.85 13.26 -2.47
CA SER A 181 -5.81 12.39 -1.78
C SER A 181 -7.18 12.39 -2.46
N ALA A 182 -7.69 13.57 -2.87
CA ALA A 182 -8.94 13.68 -3.60
C ALA A 182 -8.86 12.99 -4.97
N LYS A 183 -7.74 13.15 -5.69
CA LYS A 183 -7.54 12.48 -6.99
C LYS A 183 -7.48 10.96 -6.85
N ILE A 184 -6.88 10.44 -5.78
CA ILE A 184 -6.87 8.99 -5.49
C ILE A 184 -8.29 8.47 -5.25
N ALA A 185 -9.11 9.21 -4.48
CA ALA A 185 -10.50 8.84 -4.25
C ALA A 185 -11.32 8.84 -5.55
N GLU A 186 -11.17 9.89 -6.37
CA GLU A 186 -11.78 9.97 -7.70
C GLU A 186 -11.39 8.75 -8.58
N ALA A 187 -10.10 8.41 -8.62
CA ALA A 187 -9.61 7.27 -9.40
C ALA A 187 -10.14 5.93 -8.87
N ALA A 188 -10.29 5.78 -7.54
CA ALA A 188 -10.87 4.58 -6.93
C ALA A 188 -12.36 4.40 -7.28
N GLU A 189 -13.14 5.48 -7.28
CA GLU A 189 -14.56 5.45 -7.66
C GLU A 189 -14.75 5.17 -9.16
N LYS A 190 -13.89 5.74 -10.01
CA LYS A 190 -14.00 5.63 -11.47
C LYS A 190 -13.50 4.30 -12.02
N TYR A 191 -12.37 3.83 -11.53
CA TYR A 191 -11.61 2.74 -12.17
C TYR A 191 -11.44 1.51 -11.30
N GLY A 192 -11.67 1.62 -9.98
CA GLY A 192 -11.62 0.50 -9.04
C GLY A 192 -12.99 0.13 -8.48
N ASP A 193 -12.99 -0.48 -7.30
CA ASP A 193 -14.20 -0.85 -6.55
C ASP A 193 -14.64 0.21 -5.51
N GLY A 194 -14.00 1.39 -5.52
CA GLY A 194 -14.24 2.48 -4.56
C GLY A 194 -13.40 2.41 -3.28
N HIS A 195 -12.61 1.36 -3.06
CA HIS A 195 -11.78 1.24 -1.86
C HIS A 195 -10.32 1.61 -2.10
N VAL A 196 -9.69 2.06 -1.01
CA VAL A 196 -8.28 2.41 -0.94
C VAL A 196 -7.65 1.66 0.23
N ALA A 197 -6.51 1.03 0.00
CA ALA A 197 -5.72 0.32 0.99
C ALA A 197 -4.36 0.99 1.22
N LEU A 198 -3.90 0.99 2.47
CA LEU A 198 -2.57 1.50 2.84
C LEU A 198 -1.59 0.35 3.00
N THR A 199 -0.40 0.46 2.40
CA THR A 199 0.60 -0.59 2.47
C THR A 199 1.57 -0.39 3.63
N THR A 200 2.28 -1.45 4.02
CA THR A 200 3.33 -1.41 5.05
C THR A 200 4.55 -0.55 4.67
N ARG A 201 4.69 -0.15 3.40
CA ARG A 201 5.71 0.80 2.96
C ARG A 201 5.15 2.21 2.72
N LEU A 202 3.99 2.50 3.29
CA LEU A 202 3.32 3.80 3.23
C LEU A 202 2.93 4.22 1.80
N THR A 203 2.87 3.27 0.86
CA THR A 203 2.24 3.49 -0.45
C THR A 203 0.75 3.25 -0.36
N ILE A 204 0.02 3.62 -1.41
CA ILE A 204 -1.44 3.48 -1.46
C ILE A 204 -1.80 2.50 -2.57
N GLU A 205 -2.81 1.68 -2.36
CA GLU A 205 -3.37 0.77 -3.38
C GLU A 205 -4.85 1.09 -3.60
N VAL A 206 -5.25 1.24 -4.85
CA VAL A 206 -6.66 1.23 -5.26
C VAL A 206 -7.03 -0.17 -5.67
N THR A 207 -8.11 -0.71 -5.11
CA THR A 207 -8.50 -2.11 -5.29
C THR A 207 -9.51 -2.30 -6.41
N GLY A 208 -9.53 -3.51 -6.97
CA GLY A 208 -10.59 -3.94 -7.88
C GLY A 208 -10.56 -3.27 -9.25
N ILE A 209 -9.39 -2.85 -9.75
CA ILE A 209 -9.24 -2.19 -11.05
C ILE A 209 -9.33 -3.25 -12.17
N PRO A 210 -10.34 -3.23 -13.06
CA PRO A 210 -10.39 -4.11 -14.22
C PRO A 210 -9.18 -3.92 -15.13
N TYR A 211 -8.73 -5.00 -15.78
CA TYR A 211 -7.56 -4.97 -16.65
C TYR A 211 -7.57 -3.83 -17.69
N GLU A 212 -8.72 -3.61 -18.33
CA GLU A 212 -8.94 -2.56 -19.32
C GLU A 212 -8.84 -1.12 -18.76
N ASN A 213 -9.04 -0.97 -17.45
CA ASN A 213 -9.01 0.32 -16.75
C ASN A 213 -7.61 0.69 -16.22
N ILE A 214 -6.60 -0.17 -16.40
CA ILE A 214 -5.24 0.07 -15.90
C ILE A 214 -4.64 1.36 -16.46
N GLU A 215 -4.66 1.57 -17.78
CA GLU A 215 -4.09 2.78 -18.38
C GLU A 215 -4.93 4.05 -18.06
N PRO A 216 -6.27 4.04 -18.19
CA PRO A 216 -7.11 5.16 -17.75
C PRO A 216 -6.87 5.57 -16.28
N PHE A 217 -6.68 4.59 -15.39
CA PHE A 217 -6.35 4.85 -14.00
C PHE A 217 -4.98 5.54 -13.86
N ARG A 218 -3.95 5.06 -14.57
CA ARG A 218 -2.60 5.64 -14.53
C ARG A 218 -2.59 7.09 -15.03
N GLU A 219 -3.30 7.36 -16.13
CA GLU A 219 -3.45 8.70 -16.68
C GLU A 219 -4.15 9.62 -15.67
N CYS A 220 -5.24 9.16 -15.05
CA CYS A 220 -5.98 9.94 -14.05
C CYS A 220 -5.11 10.34 -12.85
N VAL A 221 -4.37 9.40 -12.25
CA VAL A 221 -3.53 9.72 -11.09
C VAL A 221 -2.32 10.58 -11.47
N ALA A 222 -1.82 10.47 -12.71
CA ALA A 222 -0.73 11.28 -13.22
C ALA A 222 -1.10 12.77 -13.35
N GLU A 223 -2.38 13.12 -13.50
CA GLU A 223 -2.85 14.52 -13.47
C GLU A 223 -2.52 15.23 -12.14
N ALA A 224 -2.42 14.49 -11.04
CA ALA A 224 -2.00 15.01 -9.74
C ALA A 224 -0.49 14.82 -9.46
N GLY A 225 0.28 14.39 -10.46
CA GLY A 225 1.71 14.09 -10.33
C GLY A 225 2.01 12.78 -9.59
N LEU A 226 1.04 11.88 -9.48
CA LEU A 226 1.22 10.57 -8.86
C LEU A 226 1.63 9.52 -9.90
N GLU A 227 2.42 8.54 -9.47
CA GLU A 227 2.95 7.48 -10.33
C GLU A 227 2.60 6.10 -9.76
N THR A 228 2.40 5.10 -10.62
CA THR A 228 2.22 3.71 -10.21
C THR A 228 3.54 2.93 -10.25
N GLY A 229 3.70 1.90 -9.39
CA GLY A 229 4.88 1.03 -9.47
C GLY A 229 5.28 0.33 -8.17
N GLY A 230 6.59 0.25 -7.92
CA GLY A 230 7.13 -0.27 -6.66
C GLY A 230 7.18 -1.80 -6.51
N THR A 231 7.16 -2.51 -7.64
CA THR A 231 7.21 -3.98 -7.74
C THR A 231 8.49 -4.44 -8.46
N GLY A 232 8.68 -5.75 -8.58
CA GLY A 232 9.81 -6.35 -9.32
C GLY A 232 11.12 -6.48 -8.54
N SER A 233 12.15 -6.96 -9.24
CA SER A 233 13.53 -7.13 -8.76
C SER A 233 14.36 -5.89 -9.02
N LYS A 234 14.04 -4.82 -8.30
CA LYS A 234 14.73 -3.52 -8.35
C LYS A 234 14.67 -2.85 -6.97
N VAL A 235 15.30 -1.69 -6.86
CA VAL A 235 15.14 -0.82 -5.69
C VAL A 235 13.64 -0.54 -5.50
N ARG A 236 13.17 -0.66 -4.25
CA ARG A 236 11.77 -0.43 -3.89
C ARG A 236 11.59 1.00 -3.35
N PRO A 237 10.35 1.54 -3.38
CA PRO A 237 10.05 2.84 -2.80
C PRO A 237 10.56 2.91 -1.36
N VAL A 238 11.27 3.98 -1.02
CA VAL A 238 11.89 4.20 0.29
C VAL A 238 10.80 4.40 1.34
N VAL A 239 11.09 4.01 2.59
CA VAL A 239 10.23 4.28 3.75
C VAL A 239 11.04 5.07 4.79
N SER A 240 10.40 6.01 5.47
CA SER A 240 11.03 6.74 6.56
C SER A 240 10.08 7.04 7.70
N CYS A 241 10.63 7.27 8.90
CA CYS A 241 9.82 7.70 10.03
C CYS A 241 9.52 9.21 9.96
N LYS A 242 8.74 9.71 10.91
CA LYS A 242 8.39 11.15 11.05
C LYS A 242 9.51 12.01 11.65
N GLY A 243 10.77 11.74 11.32
CA GLY A 243 11.97 12.26 11.99
C GLY A 243 11.90 13.74 12.34
N THR A 244 11.54 14.60 11.39
CA THR A 244 11.45 16.06 11.60
C THR A 244 10.35 16.54 12.53
N THR A 245 9.30 15.75 12.74
CA THR A 245 8.21 16.05 13.69
C THR A 245 8.46 15.40 15.05
N CYS A 246 9.34 14.41 15.11
CA CYS A 246 9.62 13.65 16.32
C CYS A 246 10.60 14.41 17.22
N GLN A 247 10.28 14.52 18.51
CA GLN A 247 11.20 15.09 19.51
C GLN A 247 12.54 14.33 19.65
N TYR A 248 12.62 13.09 19.13
CA TYR A 248 13.83 12.27 19.13
C TYR A 248 14.53 12.21 17.76
N GLY A 249 14.04 12.95 16.76
CA GLY A 249 14.65 12.94 15.42
C GLY A 249 16.04 13.55 15.43
N LEU A 250 17.04 12.78 14.99
CA LEU A 250 18.44 13.23 14.88
C LEU A 250 18.80 13.67 13.46
N CYS A 251 17.95 13.37 12.47
CA CYS A 251 18.12 13.80 11.08
C CYS A 251 16.76 14.05 10.38
N ASP A 252 16.79 14.78 9.26
CA ASP A 252 15.63 14.94 8.39
C ASP A 252 15.40 13.69 7.55
N THR A 253 14.64 12.76 8.13
CA THR A 253 14.34 11.48 7.49
C THR A 253 13.47 11.62 6.25
N PHE A 254 12.73 12.71 6.09
CA PHE A 254 11.91 12.92 4.90
C PHE A 254 12.76 13.40 3.73
N ALA A 255 13.61 14.41 3.96
CA ALA A 255 14.52 14.92 2.95
C ALA A 255 15.51 13.83 2.50
N LEU A 256 16.10 13.10 3.44
CA LEU A 256 17.02 12.01 3.11
C LEU A 256 16.33 10.89 2.31
N ALA A 257 15.13 10.49 2.71
CA ALA A 257 14.39 9.47 1.96
C ALA A 257 13.96 9.93 0.56
N ASP A 258 13.66 11.21 0.37
CA ASP A 258 13.36 11.80 -0.95
C ASP A 258 14.60 11.84 -1.86
N ARG A 259 15.77 12.20 -1.31
CA ARG A 259 17.06 12.10 -2.01
C ARG A 259 17.34 10.67 -2.46
N ILE A 260 17.18 9.69 -1.57
CA ILE A 260 17.36 8.26 -1.87
C ILE A 260 16.35 7.81 -2.95
N HIS A 261 15.10 8.23 -2.82
CA HIS A 261 14.05 7.89 -3.78
C HIS A 261 14.40 8.41 -5.18
N THR A 262 14.81 9.67 -5.29
CA THR A 262 15.20 10.29 -6.55
C THR A 262 16.44 9.63 -7.14
N ARG A 263 17.50 9.44 -6.35
CA ARG A 263 18.78 8.89 -6.83
C ARG A 263 18.68 7.41 -7.20
N PHE A 264 18.04 6.58 -6.38
CA PHE A 264 18.10 5.12 -6.51
C PHE A 264 16.79 4.45 -6.90
N TYR A 265 15.62 4.97 -6.52
CA TYR A 265 14.37 4.39 -7.02
C TYR A 265 14.06 4.89 -8.44
N LYS A 266 14.18 6.20 -8.67
CA LYS A 266 13.99 6.80 -10.01
C LYS A 266 15.26 6.71 -10.86
N GLY A 267 16.41 7.14 -10.34
CA GLY A 267 17.66 7.14 -11.11
C GLY A 267 18.14 5.74 -11.54
N TYR A 268 17.82 4.70 -10.78
CA TYR A 268 18.20 3.31 -11.09
C TYR A 268 16.97 2.47 -11.52
N HIS A 269 15.94 3.11 -12.09
CA HIS A 269 14.69 2.43 -12.42
C HIS A 269 14.86 1.23 -13.37
N GLU A 270 15.78 1.37 -14.34
CA GLU A 270 16.11 0.36 -15.35
C GLU A 270 17.13 -0.68 -14.83
N VAL A 271 17.71 -0.45 -13.66
CA VAL A 271 18.72 -1.35 -13.07
C VAL A 271 18.03 -2.54 -12.42
N LYS A 272 18.12 -3.69 -13.09
CA LYS A 272 17.64 -4.97 -12.54
C LYS A 272 18.58 -5.47 -11.45
N LEU A 273 18.01 -5.90 -10.34
CA LEU A 273 18.72 -6.52 -9.24
C LEU A 273 18.38 -8.03 -9.20
N PRO A 274 19.17 -8.86 -8.51
CA PRO A 274 18.86 -10.28 -8.38
C PRO A 274 17.46 -10.51 -7.77
N HIS A 275 17.06 -9.65 -6.84
CA HIS A 275 15.74 -9.62 -6.23
C HIS A 275 15.38 -8.18 -5.77
N LYS A 276 14.21 -7.97 -5.16
CA LYS A 276 13.82 -6.69 -4.52
C LYS A 276 14.83 -6.23 -3.49
N PHE A 277 15.15 -4.93 -3.51
CA PHE A 277 16.04 -4.26 -2.56
C PHE A 277 15.29 -3.12 -1.86
N LYS A 278 15.10 -3.22 -0.54
CA LYS A 278 14.34 -2.27 0.27
C LYS A 278 15.27 -1.40 1.09
N ILE A 279 14.95 -0.11 1.13
CA ILE A 279 15.70 0.89 1.89
C ILE A 279 14.77 1.52 2.94
N ALA A 280 15.28 1.75 4.15
CA ALA A 280 14.53 2.43 5.21
C ALA A 280 15.40 3.45 5.96
N VAL A 281 14.80 4.60 6.30
CA VAL A 281 15.47 5.71 6.98
C VAL A 281 14.81 5.97 8.33
N GLY A 282 15.51 5.65 9.41
CA GLY A 282 15.16 5.93 10.79
C GLY A 282 15.87 7.18 11.32
N GLY A 283 15.13 8.03 12.03
CA GLY A 283 15.68 9.29 12.55
C GLY A 283 16.49 9.12 13.83
N CYS A 284 16.40 7.97 14.50
CA CYS A 284 17.11 7.67 15.74
C CYS A 284 17.07 6.15 16.04
N PRO A 285 17.83 5.67 17.05
CA PRO A 285 17.86 4.26 17.46
C PRO A 285 16.53 3.68 17.97
N ASN A 286 15.48 4.50 18.22
CA ASN A 286 14.14 3.98 18.54
C ASN A 286 13.54 3.12 17.41
N ASN A 287 14.06 3.27 16.19
CA ASN A 287 13.86 2.29 15.15
C ASN A 287 12.36 2.09 14.76
N CYS A 288 11.62 3.19 14.52
CA CYS A 288 10.18 3.13 14.25
C CYS A 288 9.80 2.52 12.89
N VAL A 289 10.68 2.59 11.89
CA VAL A 289 10.46 2.01 10.54
C VAL A 289 11.30 0.77 10.26
N LYS A 290 11.96 0.24 11.30
CA LYS A 290 12.73 -1.00 11.22
C LYS A 290 13.81 -1.01 10.13
N PRO A 291 14.78 -0.04 10.08
CA PRO A 291 15.86 -0.09 9.10
C PRO A 291 16.66 -1.39 9.09
N ASP A 292 16.83 -2.01 10.26
CA ASP A 292 17.39 -3.35 10.49
C ASP A 292 16.60 -4.50 9.86
N LEU A 293 15.33 -4.30 9.48
CA LEU A 293 14.52 -5.30 8.77
C LEU A 293 14.42 -5.06 7.25
N ASN A 294 15.20 -4.11 6.73
CA ASN A 294 15.30 -3.77 5.31
C ASN A 294 16.68 -4.13 4.76
N ASP A 295 16.79 -4.33 3.45
CA ASP A 295 18.05 -4.75 2.82
C ASP A 295 19.17 -3.73 3.10
N PHE A 296 18.82 -2.43 3.16
CA PHE A 296 19.69 -1.36 3.66
C PHE A 296 18.92 -0.40 4.59
N GLY A 297 19.47 -0.14 5.76
CA GLY A 297 18.93 0.76 6.76
C GLY A 297 19.86 1.93 7.07
N ILE A 298 19.31 3.12 7.24
CA ILE A 298 20.04 4.31 7.71
C ILE A 298 19.39 4.78 9.00
N ILE A 299 20.18 4.99 10.05
CA ILE A 299 19.72 5.42 11.37
C ILE A 299 20.49 6.68 11.77
N GLY A 300 19.79 7.78 12.08
CA GLY A 300 20.41 8.98 12.67
C GLY A 300 21.07 8.68 14.02
N GLN A 301 22.22 9.27 14.27
CA GLN A 301 23.06 9.05 15.45
C GLN A 301 23.50 10.39 16.05
N SER A 302 23.59 10.45 17.37
CA SER A 302 24.13 11.57 18.14
C SER A 302 25.02 11.00 19.24
N ILE A 303 26.33 11.11 19.01
CA ILE A 303 27.37 10.60 19.91
C ILE A 303 27.56 11.62 21.04
N PRO A 304 27.38 11.23 22.31
CA PRO A 304 27.59 12.13 23.43
C PRO A 304 29.08 12.32 23.74
N ALA A 305 29.51 13.58 23.92
CA ALA A 305 30.78 13.89 24.57
C ALA A 305 30.59 13.84 26.08
N ASN A 306 31.58 13.30 26.78
CA ASN A 306 31.65 13.36 28.24
C ASN A 306 32.77 14.30 28.67
N ASP A 307 32.40 15.37 29.36
CA ASP A 307 33.31 16.37 29.90
C ASP A 307 33.34 16.25 31.44
N ALA A 308 34.38 15.57 31.91
CA ALA A 308 34.59 15.34 33.34
C ALA A 308 34.87 16.63 34.12
N ASP A 309 35.48 17.65 33.48
CA ASP A 309 35.83 18.91 34.13
C ASP A 309 34.58 19.75 34.44
N ASN A 310 33.58 19.64 33.57
CA ASN A 310 32.28 20.26 33.75
C ASN A 310 31.35 19.48 34.70
N CYS A 311 31.67 18.21 35.00
CA CYS A 311 30.90 17.40 35.93
C CYS A 311 31.01 17.92 37.39
N LYS A 312 29.86 18.10 38.06
CA LYS A 312 29.81 18.54 39.47
C LYS A 312 29.64 17.41 40.48
N GLY A 313 29.72 16.15 40.04
CA GLY A 313 29.54 14.98 40.91
C GLY A 313 28.22 14.98 41.67
N CYS A 314 27.14 15.32 40.97
CA CYS A 314 25.81 15.34 41.54
C CYS A 314 25.41 13.92 41.98
N LYS A 315 24.96 13.77 43.24
CA LYS A 315 24.52 12.47 43.78
C LYS A 315 23.23 11.92 43.16
N SER A 316 22.54 12.71 42.34
CA SER A 316 21.36 12.33 41.56
C SER A 316 21.58 12.81 40.13
N CYS A 317 22.17 11.96 39.29
CA CYS A 317 22.59 12.36 37.95
C CYS A 317 21.44 12.23 36.94
N VAL A 318 20.88 13.37 36.55
CA VAL A 318 19.78 13.44 35.56
C VAL A 318 20.14 12.87 34.18
N VAL A 319 21.44 12.78 33.86
CA VAL A 319 21.93 12.15 32.62
C VAL A 319 21.73 10.64 32.68
N VAL A 320 22.07 10.03 33.81
CA VAL A 320 21.88 8.59 34.07
C VAL A 320 20.39 8.26 34.02
N ASP A 321 19.57 9.05 34.73
CA ASP A 321 18.11 8.87 34.76
C ASP A 321 17.46 8.99 33.37
N ALA A 322 18.06 9.77 32.47
CA ALA A 322 17.57 9.98 31.11
C ALA A 322 18.01 8.91 30.10
N CYS A 323 18.99 8.05 30.45
CA CYS A 323 19.56 7.07 29.53
C CYS A 323 18.62 5.87 29.33
N PRO A 324 17.99 5.70 28.15
CA PRO A 324 16.98 4.67 27.95
C PRO A 324 17.56 3.25 27.86
N VAL A 325 18.85 3.14 27.58
CA VAL A 325 19.57 1.86 27.42
C VAL A 325 20.47 1.55 28.61
N SER A 326 20.40 2.36 29.67
CA SER A 326 21.19 2.17 30.91
C SER A 326 22.71 2.18 30.71
N ALA A 327 23.22 2.75 29.62
CA ALA A 327 24.65 2.88 29.34
C ALA A 327 25.35 4.00 30.16
N ALA A 328 24.60 4.95 30.72
CA ALA A 328 25.19 6.03 31.50
C ALA A 328 25.25 5.63 32.97
N ALA A 329 26.39 5.80 33.62
CA ALA A 329 26.60 5.52 35.04
C ALA A 329 27.37 6.67 35.73
N VAL A 330 27.33 6.72 37.06
CA VAL A 330 28.24 7.56 37.84
C VAL A 330 29.36 6.66 38.37
N GLU A 331 30.58 6.90 37.91
CA GLU A 331 31.80 6.20 38.31
C GLU A 331 32.81 7.21 38.86
N ASP A 332 33.45 6.89 39.98
CA ASP A 332 34.44 7.77 40.63
C ASP A 332 33.94 9.20 40.87
N GLY A 333 32.63 9.35 41.09
CA GLY A 333 31.99 10.65 41.31
C GLY A 333 31.75 11.48 40.05
N THR A 334 31.99 10.94 38.85
CA THR A 334 31.72 11.60 37.56
C THR A 334 30.78 10.78 36.70
N VAL A 335 30.05 11.42 35.78
CA VAL A 335 29.23 10.68 34.81
C VAL A 335 30.14 10.01 33.78
N ARG A 336 29.83 8.78 33.40
CA ARG A 336 30.50 8.02 32.34
C ARG A 336 29.47 7.38 31.42
N ILE A 337 29.77 7.37 30.13
CA ILE A 337 28.97 6.70 29.10
C ILE A 337 29.94 5.87 28.25
N PRO A 338 30.08 4.55 28.50
CA PRO A 338 30.91 3.68 27.69
C PRO A 338 30.38 3.59 26.25
N GLU A 339 31.28 3.62 25.27
CA GLU A 339 30.92 3.68 23.85
C GLU A 339 30.28 2.36 23.39
N GLU A 340 30.75 1.24 23.93
CA GLU A 340 30.29 -0.12 23.65
C GLU A 340 28.87 -0.43 24.17
N GLU A 341 28.41 0.29 25.19
CA GLU A 341 27.06 0.15 25.76
C GLU A 341 26.09 1.19 25.19
N CYS A 342 26.61 2.29 24.66
CA CYS A 342 25.82 3.40 24.11
C CYS A 342 25.34 3.11 22.69
N ASN A 343 24.05 3.32 22.43
CA ASN A 343 23.49 3.23 21.08
C ASN A 343 23.41 4.59 20.34
N ASN A 344 24.05 5.64 20.88
CA ASN A 344 24.08 7.00 20.34
C ASN A 344 22.69 7.61 20.06
N CYS A 345 21.71 7.35 20.94
CA CYS A 345 20.38 7.93 20.82
C CYS A 345 20.30 9.44 21.13
N GLY A 346 21.37 10.04 21.64
CA GLY A 346 21.44 11.48 21.93
C GLY A 346 20.55 11.96 23.09
N ARG A 347 19.84 11.08 23.82
CA ARG A 347 18.88 11.52 24.85
C ARG A 347 19.53 12.22 26.05
N CYS A 348 20.81 11.95 26.28
CA CYS A 348 21.62 12.48 27.37
C CYS A 348 22.20 13.88 27.08
N THR A 349 22.41 14.26 25.81
CA THR A 349 23.27 15.38 25.38
C THR A 349 22.78 16.78 25.75
N SER A 350 21.53 16.89 26.21
CA SER A 350 20.89 18.16 26.62
C SER A 350 20.37 18.11 28.06
N LYS A 351 20.79 17.10 28.84
CA LYS A 351 20.22 16.85 30.18
C LYS A 351 21.05 17.45 31.31
N CYS A 352 22.37 17.51 31.15
CA CYS A 352 23.22 18.04 32.20
C CYS A 352 23.11 19.58 32.26
N PRO A 353 22.70 20.18 33.40
CA PRO A 353 22.64 21.64 33.53
C PRO A 353 24.02 22.32 33.56
N PHE A 354 25.09 21.51 33.68
CA PHE A 354 26.47 21.96 33.75
C PHE A 354 27.26 21.63 32.48
N ASP A 355 26.58 21.16 31.43
CA ASP A 355 27.21 20.78 30.16
C ASP A 355 28.29 19.69 30.28
N ALA A 356 28.22 18.85 31.32
CA ALA A 356 29.12 17.69 31.47
C ALA A 356 28.88 16.59 30.42
N VAL A 357 27.71 16.59 29.78
CA VAL A 357 27.42 15.72 28.64
C VAL A 357 26.76 16.54 27.54
N THR A 358 27.45 16.67 26.42
CA THR A 358 27.04 17.46 25.26
C THR A 358 27.02 16.60 24.00
N GLU A 359 26.58 17.16 22.89
CA GLU A 359 26.63 16.49 21.60
C GLU A 359 28.00 16.68 20.95
N GLU A 360 28.71 15.58 20.67
CA GLU A 360 30.01 15.62 20.01
C GLU A 360 29.86 15.54 18.49
N THR A 361 29.23 14.47 18.02
CA THR A 361 29.17 14.12 16.60
C THR A 361 27.76 13.69 16.23
N LYS A 362 27.18 14.37 15.24
CA LYS A 362 26.02 13.86 14.50
C LYS A 362 26.48 12.99 13.34
N GLY A 363 25.72 11.96 13.05
CA GLY A 363 26.00 11.11 11.91
C GLY A 363 24.91 10.11 11.64
N PHE A 364 25.30 9.08 10.89
CA PHE A 364 24.42 8.02 10.43
C PHE A 364 25.08 6.68 10.70
N LYS A 365 24.30 5.73 11.20
CA LYS A 365 24.65 4.31 11.22
C LYS A 365 23.97 3.63 10.04
N ALA A 366 24.74 2.83 9.29
CA ALA A 366 24.19 1.97 8.25
C ALA A 366 24.02 0.54 8.77
N VAL A 367 22.93 -0.11 8.38
CA VAL A 367 22.61 -1.50 8.70
C VAL A 367 22.32 -2.24 7.40
N ILE A 368 22.87 -3.43 7.21
CA ILE A 368 22.73 -4.18 5.94
C ILE A 368 22.19 -5.59 6.16
N GLY A 369 21.48 -6.12 5.17
CA GLY A 369 21.06 -7.52 5.14
C GLY A 369 19.76 -7.82 5.91
N GLY A 370 19.00 -6.81 6.32
CA GLY A 370 17.71 -6.98 6.96
C GLY A 370 16.66 -7.58 6.04
N ARG A 371 15.87 -8.53 6.55
CA ARG A 371 14.76 -9.16 5.82
C ARG A 371 13.66 -9.64 6.75
N TRP A 372 12.43 -9.30 6.38
CA TRP A 372 11.21 -9.93 6.90
C TRP A 372 10.44 -10.70 5.79
N GLY A 373 9.79 -11.81 6.14
CA GLY A 373 9.02 -12.66 5.23
C GLY A 373 9.21 -14.16 5.48
N LYS A 374 9.16 -14.98 4.41
CA LYS A 374 9.30 -16.46 4.46
C LYS A 374 10.55 -16.93 5.22
N ARG A 375 11.65 -16.17 5.10
CA ARG A 375 12.86 -16.29 5.91
C ARG A 375 13.14 -14.92 6.50
N THR A 376 13.49 -14.87 7.77
CA THR A 376 13.91 -13.66 8.47
C THR A 376 15.43 -13.54 8.47
N ALA A 377 15.93 -12.32 8.49
CA ALA A 377 17.32 -11.99 8.77
C ALA A 377 17.33 -10.63 9.46
N GLU A 378 18.01 -10.53 10.60
CA GLU A 378 18.25 -9.25 11.26
C GLU A 378 19.45 -8.58 10.59
N GLY A 379 19.30 -7.31 10.24
CA GLY A 379 20.36 -6.55 9.62
C GLY A 379 21.51 -6.31 10.60
N ARG A 380 22.73 -6.34 10.08
CA ARG A 380 23.96 -6.12 10.86
C ARG A 380 24.48 -4.71 10.63
N GLU A 381 24.88 -4.05 11.71
CA GLU A 381 25.44 -2.70 11.68
C GLU A 381 26.82 -2.69 11.06
N LEU A 382 27.12 -1.67 10.24
CA LEU A 382 28.49 -1.39 9.85
C LEU A 382 29.26 -0.77 11.03
N GLY A 383 30.55 -1.09 11.16
CA GLY A 383 31.43 -0.65 12.23
C GLY A 383 31.75 0.85 12.22
N LYS A 384 31.30 1.59 11.19
CA LYS A 384 31.57 3.02 11.01
C LYS A 384 30.32 3.87 11.25
N ILE A 385 30.51 5.04 11.89
CA ILE A 385 29.55 6.14 11.89
C ILE A 385 29.90 7.10 10.75
N PHE A 386 28.94 7.33 9.86
CA PHE A 386 29.10 8.22 8.71
C PHE A 386 28.75 9.65 9.11
N LYS A 387 29.64 10.60 8.84
CA LYS A 387 29.53 11.98 9.35
C LYS A 387 28.72 12.89 8.42
N SER A 388 28.40 12.43 7.21
CA SER A 388 27.59 13.17 6.25
C SER A 388 26.57 12.27 5.55
N GLU A 389 25.50 12.90 5.03
CA GLU A 389 24.53 12.19 4.20
C GLU A 389 25.17 11.64 2.93
N GLU A 390 26.10 12.35 2.31
CA GLU A 390 26.70 11.87 1.05
C GLU A 390 27.52 10.59 1.28
N GLU A 391 28.28 10.54 2.38
CA GLU A 391 29.08 9.37 2.74
C GLU A 391 28.23 8.10 2.93
N VAL A 392 27.07 8.21 3.60
CA VAL A 392 26.18 7.04 3.76
C VAL A 392 25.42 6.70 2.47
N LEU A 393 25.18 7.68 1.59
CA LEU A 393 24.58 7.44 0.27
C LEU A 393 25.55 6.74 -0.69
N GLU A 394 26.84 7.05 -0.63
CA GLU A 394 27.88 6.31 -1.36
C GLU A 394 27.95 4.85 -0.94
N VAL A 395 27.84 4.57 0.37
CA VAL A 395 27.80 3.20 0.89
C VAL A 395 26.54 2.46 0.47
N LEU A 396 25.38 3.13 0.49
CA LEU A 396 24.15 2.58 -0.05
C LEU A 396 24.27 2.25 -1.55
N GLU A 397 24.88 3.14 -2.33
CA GLU A 397 25.12 2.89 -3.76
C GLU A 397 26.03 1.68 -3.96
N LYS A 398 27.12 1.58 -3.20
CA LYS A 398 28.00 0.40 -3.18
C LYS A 398 27.24 -0.87 -2.83
N ALA A 399 26.30 -0.84 -1.89
CA ALA A 399 25.48 -2.00 -1.54
C ALA A 399 24.58 -2.44 -2.70
N ILE A 400 24.00 -1.50 -3.44
CA ILE A 400 23.20 -1.79 -4.64
C ILE A 400 24.09 -2.40 -5.75
N LEU A 401 25.28 -1.82 -5.98
CA LEU A 401 26.23 -2.29 -6.98
C LEU A 401 26.77 -3.68 -6.65
N LEU A 402 27.18 -3.93 -5.40
CA LEU A 402 27.60 -5.24 -4.92
C LEU A 402 26.49 -6.28 -5.10
N PHE A 403 25.25 -5.93 -4.71
CA PHE A 403 24.13 -6.85 -4.88
C PHE A 403 23.86 -7.18 -6.34
N ARG A 404 23.96 -6.18 -7.24
CA ARG A 404 23.80 -6.37 -8.68
C ARG A 404 24.90 -7.23 -9.29
N GLU A 405 26.14 -7.04 -8.86
CA GLU A 405 27.28 -7.73 -9.46
C GLU A 405 27.44 -9.16 -8.93
N GLN A 406 27.36 -9.30 -7.60
CA GLN A 406 27.77 -10.53 -6.92
C GLN A 406 26.59 -11.35 -6.40
N GLY A 407 25.37 -10.82 -6.49
CA GLY A 407 24.16 -11.54 -6.13
C GLY A 407 23.74 -12.56 -7.19
N ILE A 408 23.14 -13.66 -6.76
CA ILE A 408 22.62 -14.70 -7.67
C ILE A 408 21.16 -14.38 -7.99
N THR A 409 20.70 -14.51 -9.24
CA THR A 409 19.29 -14.23 -9.61
C THR A 409 18.31 -14.98 -8.69
N GLY A 410 17.40 -14.25 -8.04
CA GLY A 410 16.45 -14.78 -7.05
C GLY A 410 16.92 -14.71 -5.60
N GLU A 411 18.22 -14.50 -5.36
CA GLU A 411 18.83 -14.33 -4.05
C GLU A 411 18.43 -12.99 -3.42
N ARG A 412 18.17 -12.97 -2.10
CA ARG A 412 17.99 -11.71 -1.35
C ARG A 412 19.35 -11.18 -0.92
N PHE A 413 19.45 -9.87 -0.73
CA PHE A 413 20.71 -9.25 -0.29
C PHE A 413 21.25 -9.86 1.01
N SER A 414 20.38 -10.22 1.96
CA SER A 414 20.75 -10.97 3.17
C SER A 414 21.48 -12.28 2.87
N ASP A 415 21.01 -13.03 1.86
CA ASP A 415 21.59 -14.32 1.49
C ASP A 415 22.91 -14.11 0.71
N THR A 416 23.00 -13.05 -0.09
CA THR A 416 24.25 -12.62 -0.74
C THR A 416 25.32 -12.28 0.31
N ILE A 417 24.96 -11.55 1.36
CA ILE A 417 25.87 -11.20 2.47
C ILE A 417 26.35 -12.46 3.19
N GLU A 418 25.43 -13.36 3.55
CA GLU A 418 25.76 -14.61 4.24
C GLU A 418 26.76 -15.45 3.43
N ARG A 419 26.52 -15.58 2.12
CA ARG A 419 27.38 -16.36 1.22
C ARG A 419 28.76 -15.72 1.03
N LEU A 420 28.84 -14.40 0.95
CA LEU A 420 30.09 -13.67 0.73
C LEU A 420 30.89 -13.46 2.02
N GLY A 421 30.26 -13.61 3.19
CA GLY A 421 30.80 -13.24 4.49
C GLY A 421 30.62 -11.75 4.78
N PHE A 422 30.10 -11.41 5.96
CA PHE A 422 29.79 -10.03 6.30
C PHE A 422 31.03 -9.14 6.34
N GLU A 423 32.13 -9.63 6.91
CA GLU A 423 33.37 -8.86 7.06
C GLU A 423 33.97 -8.53 5.68
N ASN A 424 33.84 -9.44 4.72
CA ASN A 424 34.22 -9.22 3.33
C ASN A 424 33.30 -8.20 2.64
N VAL A 425 31.98 -8.31 2.84
CA VAL A 425 31.04 -7.32 2.28
C VAL A 425 31.28 -5.94 2.87
N GLU A 426 31.44 -5.84 4.19
CA GLU A 426 31.73 -4.57 4.87
C GLU A 426 33.01 -3.93 4.34
N ALA A 427 34.09 -4.69 4.17
CA ALA A 427 35.33 -4.19 3.57
C ALA A 427 35.10 -3.60 2.16
N GLN A 428 34.33 -4.27 1.31
CA GLN A 428 33.99 -3.77 -0.02
C GLN A 428 33.12 -2.51 0.02
N LEU A 429 32.17 -2.45 0.96
CA LEU A 429 31.30 -1.28 1.13
C LEU A 429 32.03 -0.08 1.72
N LEU A 430 33.08 -0.28 2.50
CA LEU A 430 33.92 0.79 3.04
C LEU A 430 35.03 1.21 2.06
N GLY A 431 35.43 0.34 1.12
CA GLY A 431 36.31 0.66 -0.01
C GLY A 431 35.61 1.43 -1.13
N ASN A 432 36.35 1.75 -2.20
CA ASN A 432 35.86 2.53 -3.34
C ASN A 432 35.72 1.76 -4.66
N GLU A 433 36.25 0.54 -4.75
CA GLU A 433 36.33 -0.25 -5.99
C GLU A 433 34.97 -0.39 -6.70
N LEU A 434 33.88 -0.60 -5.95
CA LEU A 434 32.53 -0.71 -6.50
C LEU A 434 32.06 0.57 -7.22
N LEU A 435 32.40 1.74 -6.68
CA LEU A 435 32.05 3.03 -7.30
C LEU A 435 32.91 3.30 -8.54
N GLU A 436 34.19 2.91 -8.50
CA GLU A 436 35.10 3.04 -9.65
C GLU A 436 34.62 2.20 -10.84
N ARG A 437 34.00 1.05 -10.59
CA ARG A 437 33.38 0.19 -11.62
C ARG A 437 31.88 0.38 -11.79
N LYS A 438 31.31 1.47 -11.27
CA LYS A 438 29.86 1.72 -11.29
C LYS A 438 29.23 1.53 -12.67
N ASP A 439 29.80 2.16 -13.69
CA ASP A 439 29.22 2.13 -15.04
C ASP A 439 29.32 0.75 -15.67
N GLU A 440 30.39 0.00 -15.38
CA GLU A 440 30.53 -1.39 -15.81
C GLU A 440 29.44 -2.27 -15.16
N ILE A 441 29.26 -2.16 -13.84
CA ILE A 441 28.28 -2.94 -13.07
C ILE A 441 26.85 -2.61 -13.54
N ILE A 442 26.52 -1.33 -13.70
CA ILE A 442 25.18 -0.90 -14.13
C ILE A 442 24.86 -1.41 -15.53
N ASN A 443 25.82 -1.41 -16.46
CA ASN A 443 25.58 -1.79 -17.85
C ASN A 443 25.74 -3.30 -18.13
N ALA A 444 26.20 -4.09 -17.15
CA ALA A 444 26.36 -5.53 -17.27
C ALA A 444 25.04 -6.26 -17.65
N GLN A 445 25.13 -7.23 -18.56
CA GLN A 445 23.97 -8.01 -19.04
C GLN A 445 23.58 -9.14 -18.08
N VAL A 446 23.34 -8.80 -16.81
CA VAL A 446 22.96 -9.72 -15.72
C VAL A 446 21.51 -9.53 -15.29
N HIS A 447 20.91 -10.58 -14.72
CA HIS A 447 19.53 -10.58 -14.18
C HIS A 447 18.42 -10.21 -15.19
N LEU A 448 18.62 -10.53 -16.48
CA LEU A 448 17.71 -10.16 -17.56
C LEU A 448 16.26 -10.64 -17.33
N LYS A 449 16.10 -11.82 -16.72
CA LYS A 449 14.83 -12.32 -16.16
C LYS A 449 14.93 -12.21 -14.63
N GLY A 450 14.24 -11.23 -14.03
CA GLY A 450 14.30 -11.00 -12.59
C GLY A 450 13.81 -12.21 -11.79
N GLY A 451 14.50 -12.56 -10.70
CA GLY A 451 14.22 -13.79 -9.94
C GLY A 451 13.06 -13.71 -8.93
N ALA A 452 12.36 -12.58 -8.82
CA ALA A 452 11.27 -12.44 -7.86
C ALA A 452 9.97 -13.09 -8.38
N THR A 453 9.87 -14.42 -8.27
CA THR A 453 8.59 -15.12 -8.32
C THR A 453 7.86 -14.82 -7.01
N CYS A 454 6.71 -14.15 -7.09
CA CYS A 454 5.93 -13.81 -5.90
C CYS A 454 5.01 -14.97 -5.58
#